data_AF-A0A2J0MY84-F1
#
_entry.id   AF-A0A2J0MY84-F1
#
_cell.length_a   1.000
_cell.length_b   1.000
_cell.length_c   1.000
_cell.angle_alpha   90.00
_cell.angle_beta   90.00
_cell.angle_gamma   90.00
#
_symmetry.space_group_name_H-M   'P 1'
#
loop_
_entity.id
_entity.type
_entity.pdbx_description
1 polymer ?
#
loop_
_entity_poly.entity_id
_entity_poly.type
_entity_poly.pdbx_seq_one_letter_code
_entity_poly.pdbx_strand_id
1 'polypeptide(L)' 'MMRENWMLGFLGFMGIRGIQGLLSANYLEALWLVWFVWFVYFIAKKS' A
#
# COMPACT_ATOMS: atom_id res chain seq x y z
N MET A 1 -2.39 -20.70 -11.54
CA MET A 1 -3.08 -19.42 -11.22
C MET A 1 -2.44 -18.87 -9.96
N MET A 2 -1.57 -17.86 -10.07
CA MET A 2 -1.12 -17.13 -8.89
C MET A 2 -2.33 -16.40 -8.31
N ARG A 3 -2.59 -16.61 -7.03
CA ARG A 3 -3.79 -16.19 -6.32
C ARG A 3 -3.80 -14.66 -6.25
N GLU A 4 -4.79 -14.00 -6.87
CA GLU A 4 -4.95 -12.52 -6.88
C GLU A 4 -4.92 -11.91 -5.47
N ASN A 5 -5.27 -12.70 -4.45
CA ASN A 5 -5.20 -12.34 -3.03
C ASN A 5 -3.81 -11.90 -2.56
N TRP A 6 -2.73 -12.28 -3.24
CA TRP A 6 -1.37 -11.85 -2.87
C TRP A 6 -1.19 -10.33 -3.04
N MET A 7 -1.82 -9.75 -4.06
CA MET A 7 -1.78 -8.31 -4.31
C MET A 7 -2.51 -7.53 -3.22
N LEU A 8 -3.64 -8.06 -2.74
CA LEU A 8 -4.38 -7.49 -1.61
C LEU A 8 -3.56 -7.55 -0.31
N GLY A 9 -2.84 -8.66 -0.07
CA GLY A 9 -1.94 -8.78 1.08
C GLY A 9 -0.80 -7.76 1.04
N PHE A 10 -0.20 -7.54 -0.13
CA PHE A 10 0.84 -6.52 -0.33
C PHE A 10 0.31 -5.10 -0.14
N LEU A 11 -0.87 -4.78 -0.68
CA LEU A 11 -1.55 -3.50 -0.44
C LEU A 11 -1.83 -3.28 1.05
N GLY A 12 -2.34 -4.29 1.76
CA GLY A 12 -2.58 -4.22 3.20
C GLY A 12 -1.30 -3.92 3.99
N PHE A 13 -0.19 -4.59 3.65
CA PHE A 13 1.11 -4.34 4.27
C PHE A 13 1.60 -2.91 4.06
N MET A 14 1.53 -2.39 2.83
CA MET A 14 1.92 -1.01 2.53
C MET A 14 1.06 0.02 3.27
N GLY A 15 -0.25 -0.21 3.34
CA GLY A 15 -1.17 0.64 4.09
C GLY A 15 -0.83 0.68 5.57
N ILE A 16 -0.63 -0.48 6.22
CA ILE A 16 -0.31 -0.56 7.65
C ILE A 16 1.03 0.14 7.95
N ARG A 17 2.09 -0.14 7.20
CA ARG A 17 3.40 0.53 7.42
C ARG A 17 3.35 2.02 7.14
N GLY A 18 2.67 2.43 6.07
CA GLY A 18 2.49 3.85 5.75
C GLY A 18 1.76 4.61 6.87
N ILE A 19 0.68 4.02 7.41
CA ILE A 19 -0.10 4.63 8.50
C ILE A 19 0.74 4.69 9.78
N GLN A 20 1.44 3.62 10.13
CA GLN A 20 2.37 3.62 11.28
C GLN A 20 3.49 4.66 11.12
N GLY A 21 4.03 4.80 9.91
CA GLY A 21 5.03 5.83 9.58
C GLY A 21 4.52 7.25 9.80
N LEU A 22 3.28 7.55 9.39
CA LEU A 22 2.62 8.84 9.66
C LEU A 22 2.45 9.09 11.16
N LEU A 23 1.95 8.09 11.90
CA LEU A 23 1.74 8.20 13.35
C LEU A 23 3.05 8.39 14.13
N SER A 24 4.16 7.87 13.61
CA SER A 24 5.47 7.92 14.26
C SER A 24 6.35 9.07 13.75
N ALA A 25 5.81 9.98 12.92
CA ALA A 25 6.56 11.02 12.22
C ALA A 25 7.80 10.51 11.44
N ASN A 26 7.79 9.22 11.05
CA ASN A 26 8.83 8.61 10.24
C ASN A 26 8.46 8.74 8.77
N TYR A 27 8.89 9.84 8.15
CA TYR A 27 8.59 10.17 6.77
C TYR A 27 9.05 9.12 5.75
N LEU A 28 10.09 8.35 6.08
CA LEU A 28 10.60 7.29 5.23
C LEU A 28 9.63 6.09 5.19
N GLU A 29 9.00 5.77 6.33
CA GLU A 29 7.93 4.77 6.37
C GLU A 29 6.61 5.32 5.80
N ALA A 30 6.31 6.60 5.97
CA ALA A 30 5.13 7.24 5.38
C ALA A 30 5.14 7.20 3.83
N LEU A 31 6.30 7.08 3.20
CA LEU A 31 6.44 6.92 1.75
C LEU A 31 5.66 5.69 1.22
N TRP A 32 5.53 4.63 2.02
CA TRP A 32 4.74 3.45 1.66
C TRP A 32 3.27 3.78 1.40
N LEU A 33 2.75 4.85 2.02
CA LEU A 33 1.38 5.31 1.83
C LEU A 33 1.18 5.96 0.46
N VAL A 34 2.21 6.65 -0.06
CA VAL A 34 2.21 7.21 -1.43
C VAL A 34 2.16 6.07 -2.46
N TRP A 35 2.98 5.04 -2.27
CA TRP A 35 2.96 3.86 -3.11
C TRP A 35 1.63 3.10 -3.02
N PHE A 36 1.05 2.98 -1.82
CA PHE A 36 -0.27 2.38 -1.63
C PHE A 36 -1.34 3.11 -2.47
N VAL A 37 -1.42 4.44 -2.39
CA VAL A 37 -2.38 5.23 -3.17
C VAL A 37 -2.16 5.05 -4.67
N TRP A 38 -0.90 5.05 -5.13
CA TRP A 38 -0.56 4.80 -6.52
C TRP A 38 -1.04 3.42 -6.99
N PHE A 39 -0.69 2.35 -6.28
CA PHE A 39 -1.11 1.00 -6.65
C PHE A 39 -2.63 0.83 -6.63
N VAL A 40 -3.32 1.36 -5.61
CA VAL A 40 -4.79 1.33 -5.56
C VAL A 40 -5.40 2.02 -6.78
N TYR A 41 -4.89 3.19 -7.18
CA TYR A 41 -5.38 3.91 -8.35
C TYR A 41 -5.20 3.11 -9.65
N PHE A 42 -4.02 2.51 -9.87
CA PHE A 42 -3.75 1.74 -11.10
C PHE A 42 -4.46 0.38 -11.12
N ILE A 43 -4.65 -0.27 -9.97
CA ILE A 43 -5.42 -1.51 -9.85
C ILE A 43 -6.90 -1.25 -10.15
N ALA A 44 -7.47 -0.19 -9.56
CA ALA A 44 -8.88 0.17 -9.79
C ALA A 44 -9.17 0.50 -11.26
N LYS A 45 -8.19 1.03 -11.99
CA LYS A 45 -8.34 1.39 -13.41
C LYS A 45 -8.27 0.19 -14.37
N LYS A 46 -7.80 -0.97 -13.90
CA LYS A 46 -7.61 -2.19 -14.69
C LYS A 46 -8.66 -3.27 -14.39
N SER A 47 -9.48 -3.05 -13.35
CA SER A 47 -10.54 -3.97 -12.91
C SER A 47 -11.88 -3.68 -13.55
#